data_AF-U1NDF4-F1
#
_entry.id   AF-U1NDF4-F1
#
_cell.length_a   1.000
_cell.length_b   1.000
_cell.length_c   1.000
_cell.angle_alpha   90.00
_cell.angle_beta   90.00
_cell.angle_gamma   90.00
#
_symmetry.space_group_name_H-M   'P 1'
#
loop_
_entity.id
_entity.type
_entity.pdbx_description
1 polymer ?
#
loop_
_entity_poly.entity_id
_entity_poly.type
_entity_poly.pdbx_seq_one_letter_code
_entity_poly.pdbx_strand_id
1 'polypeptide(L)'
;MNFDNADSIPQSVRELIDTDQIIARIDLGGGDAIFVTATQTIQYQSQRLLNNELTETYQHDIERIAVSEKRNKPNRTLMYDVADTAESTVTVAQIDDILTSILTGMLHTIHAITSDEIV
;
A
#
# COMPACT_ATOMS: atom_id res chain seq x y z
N MET A 1 12.61 -3.13 14.57
CA MET A 1 13.49 -3.11 13.39
C MET A 1 13.55 -1.67 12.88
N ASN A 2 14.76 -1.13 12.65
CA ASN A 2 14.91 0.23 12.11
C ASN A 2 14.58 0.19 10.62
N PHE A 3 13.46 0.82 10.21
CA PHE A 3 13.24 1.17 8.81
C PHE A 3 14.03 2.44 8.50
N ASP A 4 15.35 2.35 8.58
CA ASP A 4 16.27 3.35 8.01
C ASP A 4 16.17 3.24 6.48
N ASN A 5 15.17 3.90 5.92
CA ASN A 5 15.09 4.33 4.52
C ASN A 5 14.20 5.58 4.43
N ALA A 6 14.51 6.57 5.27
CA ALA A 6 14.01 7.93 5.13
C ALA A 6 14.57 8.62 3.87
N ASP A 7 15.56 8.01 3.20
CA ASP A 7 16.06 8.50 1.91
C ASP A 7 15.07 8.18 0.78
N SER A 8 14.28 9.24 0.52
CA SER A 8 13.38 9.48 -0.60
C SER A 8 12.01 8.83 -0.53
N ILE A 9 11.26 9.13 0.54
CA ILE A 9 9.80 9.22 0.43
C ILE A 9 9.48 10.48 -0.41
N PRO A 10 8.72 10.38 -1.51
CA PRO A 10 8.30 11.55 -2.29
C PRO A 10 7.51 12.55 -1.44
N GLN A 11 7.62 13.83 -1.75
CA GLN A 11 6.96 14.87 -0.96
C GLN A 11 5.42 14.73 -0.98
N SER A 12 4.86 14.37 -2.13
CA SER A 12 3.42 14.06 -2.29
C SER A 12 2.95 12.95 -1.35
N VAL A 13 3.77 11.91 -1.16
CA VAL A 13 3.47 10.82 -0.24
C VAL A 13 3.58 11.29 1.21
N ARG A 14 4.59 12.09 1.56
CA ARG A 14 4.72 12.63 2.94
C ARG A 14 3.51 13.47 3.34
N GLU A 15 3.00 14.29 2.42
CA GLU A 15 1.84 15.15 2.67
C GLU A 15 0.55 14.35 2.92
N LEU A 16 0.45 13.13 2.39
CA LEU A 16 -0.70 12.25 2.60
C LEU A 16 -0.61 11.43 3.91
N ILE A 17 0.60 11.19 4.41
CA ILE A 17 0.82 10.35 5.59
C ILE A 17 0.65 11.15 6.89
N ASP A 18 0.87 12.46 6.86
CA ASP A 18 0.75 13.44 7.95
C ASP A 18 1.44 13.00 9.27
N THR A 19 0.81 12.09 10.02
CA THR A 19 1.27 11.58 11.33
C THR A 19 1.41 10.06 11.41
N ASP A 20 0.94 9.32 10.41
CA ASP A 20 0.90 7.87 10.46
C ASP A 20 2.29 7.25 10.20
N GLN A 21 2.64 6.18 10.89
CA GLN A 21 3.94 5.55 10.69
C GLN A 21 3.91 4.67 9.43
N ILE A 22 4.95 4.76 8.60
CA ILE A 22 5.14 3.81 7.51
C ILE A 22 5.56 2.46 8.10
N ILE A 23 4.74 1.45 7.86
CA ILE A 23 4.94 0.07 8.30
C ILE A 23 5.67 -0.71 7.21
N ALA A 24 5.37 -0.43 5.94
CA ALA A 24 6.04 -1.05 4.81
C ALA A 24 6.21 -0.09 3.63
N ARG A 25 7.29 -0.31 2.88
CA ARG A 25 7.53 0.26 1.56
C ARG A 25 7.88 -0.87 0.60
N ILE A 26 7.10 -1.02 -0.46
CA ILE A 26 7.35 -1.99 -1.53
C ILE A 26 7.79 -1.22 -2.78
N ASP A 27 8.97 -1.53 -3.31
CA ASP A 27 9.47 -0.96 -4.57
C ASP A 27 8.88 -1.74 -5.75
N LEU A 28 8.17 -1.05 -6.65
CA LEU A 28 7.56 -1.63 -7.84
C LEU A 28 8.45 -1.52 -9.09
N GLY A 29 9.61 -0.87 -8.95
CA GLY A 29 10.56 -0.62 -10.01
C GLY A 29 10.26 0.65 -10.80
N GLY A 30 11.30 1.18 -11.45
CA GLY A 30 11.17 2.37 -12.30
C GLY A 30 10.71 3.62 -11.54
N GLY A 31 11.01 3.70 -10.25
CA GLY A 31 10.67 4.81 -9.35
C GLY A 31 9.32 4.67 -8.64
N ASP A 32 8.51 3.66 -9.00
CA ASP A 32 7.18 3.47 -8.44
C ASP A 32 7.27 2.70 -7.11
N ALA A 33 6.39 2.99 -6.17
CA ALA A 33 6.40 2.36 -4.86
C ALA A 33 5.01 2.29 -4.23
N ILE A 34 4.81 1.37 -3.31
CA ILE A 34 3.65 1.33 -2.41
C ILE A 34 4.12 1.58 -0.99
N PHE A 35 3.40 2.46 -0.30
CA PHE A 35 3.61 2.80 1.09
C PHE A 35 2.40 2.33 1.88
N VAL A 36 2.64 1.56 2.94
CA VAL A 36 1.58 1.04 3.80
C VAL A 36 1.75 1.64 5.18
N THR A 37 0.67 2.19 5.71
CA THR A 37 0.54 2.74 7.06
C THR A 37 -0.48 1.92 7.84
N ALA A 38 -0.73 2.29 9.09
CA ALA A 38 -1.76 1.64 9.89
C ALA A 38 -3.15 1.83 9.26
N THR A 39 -3.44 3.05 8.79
CA THR A 39 -4.79 3.46 8.37
C THR A 39 -5.02 3.48 6.86
N GLN A 40 -3.96 3.48 6.05
CA GLN A 40 -4.07 3.62 4.60
C GLN A 40 -2.88 3.01 3.83
N THR A 41 -3.11 2.70 2.57
CA THR A 41 -2.11 2.32 1.58
C THR A 41 -2.05 3.40 0.49
N ILE A 42 -0.85 3.84 0.15
CA ILE A 42 -0.61 4.85 -0.87
C ILE A 42 0.21 4.22 -1.99
N GLN A 43 -0.35 4.20 -3.20
CA GLN A 43 0.39 3.86 -4.41
C GLN A 43 0.99 5.12 -5.01
N TYR A 44 2.31 5.13 -5.13
CA TYR A 44 3.08 6.17 -5.77
C TYR A 44 3.56 5.73 -7.15
N GLN A 45 3.24 6.53 -8.16
CA GLN A 45 3.79 6.40 -9.50
C GLN A 45 4.70 7.60 -9.76
N SER A 46 5.96 7.30 -10.06
CA SER A 46 6.96 8.30 -10.37
C SER A 46 6.66 9.02 -11.67
N GLN A 47 7.10 10.27 -11.75
CA GLN A 47 7.05 11.02 -13.00
C GLN A 47 7.89 10.33 -14.09
N ARG A 48 7.30 10.21 -15.29
CA ARG A 48 7.97 9.72 -16.50
C ARG A 48 7.84 10.76 -17.61
N LEU A 49 8.58 10.56 -18.71
CA LEU A 49 8.63 11.48 -19.87
C LEU A 49 7.24 11.96 -20.38
N LEU A 50 6.21 11.13 -20.24
CA LEU A 50 4.84 11.42 -20.69
C LEU A 50 3.80 11.41 -19.56
N ASN A 51 4.20 11.03 -18.35
CA ASN A 51 3.27 10.85 -17.23
C ASN A 51 3.73 11.72 -16.07
N ASN A 52 2.78 12.48 -15.53
CA ASN A 52 3.02 13.18 -14.28
C ASN A 52 3.13 12.19 -13.11
N GLU A 53 3.72 12.67 -12.03
CA GLU A 53 3.67 12.01 -10.74
C GLU A 53 2.21 11.83 -10.31
N LEU A 54 1.88 10.64 -9.79
CA LEU A 54 0.54 10.30 -9.33
C LEU A 54 0.61 9.58 -7.99
N THR A 55 -0.30 9.95 -7.10
CA THR A 55 -0.53 9.29 -5.81
C THR A 55 -1.98 8.88 -5.72
N GLU A 56 -2.22 7.60 -5.46
CA GLU A 56 -3.55 7.07 -5.15
C GLU A 56 -3.57 6.53 -3.72
N THR A 57 -4.60 6.89 -2.97
CA THR A 57 -4.75 6.51 -1.56
C THR A 57 -5.92 5.57 -1.37
N TYR A 58 -5.69 4.48 -0.65
CA TYR A 58 -6.65 3.45 -0.31
C TYR A 58 -6.75 3.36 1.21
N GLN A 59 -7.87 3.81 1.78
CA GLN A 59 -8.11 3.73 3.23
C GLN A 59 -8.33 2.27 3.66
N HIS A 60 -7.92 1.93 4.89
CA HIS A 60 -8.07 0.58 5.46
C HIS A 60 -9.39 0.38 6.23
N ASP A 61 -10.35 1.29 6.12
CA ASP A 61 -11.73 1.08 6.60
C ASP A 61 -12.52 0.21 5.60
N ILE A 62 -11.98 -0.97 5.30
CA ILE A 62 -12.45 -1.89 4.27
C ILE A 62 -13.25 -3.02 4.90
N GLU A 63 -14.41 -3.32 4.30
CA GLU A 63 -15.23 -4.45 4.73
C GLU A 63 -14.72 -5.77 4.12
N ARG A 64 -14.09 -5.68 2.94
CA ARG A 64 -13.66 -6.86 2.18
C ARG A 64 -12.36 -6.62 1.43
N ILE A 65 -11.48 -7.61 1.50
CA ILE A 65 -10.31 -7.75 0.63
C ILE A 65 -10.54 -8.94 -0.30
N ALA A 66 -10.27 -8.77 -1.60
CA ALA A 66 -10.22 -9.86 -2.56
C ALA A 66 -8.93 -9.83 -3.37
N VAL A 67 -8.30 -10.99 -3.53
CA VAL A 67 -7.14 -11.19 -4.40
C VAL A 67 -7.57 -12.02 -5.59
N SER A 68 -7.26 -11.56 -6.80
CA SER A 68 -7.45 -12.35 -8.02
C SER A 68 -6.15 -12.48 -8.81
N GLU A 69 -5.94 -13.68 -9.34
CA GLU A 69 -4.86 -13.97 -10.26
C GLU A 69 -5.40 -14.12 -11.67
N LYS A 70 -4.87 -13.36 -12.63
CA LYS A 70 -5.14 -13.62 -14.05
C LYS A 70 -3.99 -14.42 -14.63
N ARG A 71 -4.23 -15.69 -15.00
CA ARG A 71 -3.24 -16.62 -15.59
C ARG A 71 -2.36 -16.03 -16.71
N ASN A 72 -2.86 -15.03 -17.44
CA ASN A 72 -2.19 -14.43 -18.59
C ASN A 72 -1.51 -13.08 -18.30
N LYS A 73 -1.50 -12.61 -17.05
CA LYS A 73 -0.71 -11.44 -16.63
C LYS A 73 0.18 -11.84 -15.45
N PRO A 74 1.46 -11.43 -15.43
CA PRO A 74 2.34 -11.65 -14.29
C PRO A 74 1.91 -10.86 -13.05
N ASN A 75 0.94 -9.95 -13.20
CA ASN A 75 0.46 -9.10 -12.12
C ASN A 75 -0.82 -9.69 -11.53
N ARG A 76 -0.90 -9.67 -10.20
CA ARG A 76 -2.08 -10.08 -9.44
C ARG A 76 -2.87 -8.81 -9.11
N THR A 77 -4.17 -8.96 -8.87
CA THR A 77 -5.09 -7.83 -8.64
C THR A 77 -5.66 -7.89 -7.22
N LEU A 78 -5.47 -6.81 -6.47
CA LEU A 78 -5.99 -6.61 -5.12
C LEU A 78 -7.18 -5.65 -5.22
N MET A 79 -8.33 -6.09 -4.73
CA MET A 79 -9.56 -5.31 -4.69
C MET A 79 -9.91 -5.00 -3.24
N TYR A 80 -10.20 -3.74 -2.99
CA TYR A 80 -10.76 -3.27 -1.73
C TYR A 80 -12.19 -2.82 -1.93
N ASP A 81 -13.05 -3.24 -1.01
CA ASP A 81 -14.42 -2.75 -0.90
C ASP A 81 -14.54 -1.96 0.41
N VAL A 82 -14.84 -0.67 0.29
CA VAL A 82 -15.19 0.22 1.41
C VAL A 82 -16.68 0.49 1.24
N ALA A 83 -17.47 0.29 2.29
CA ALA A 83 -18.92 0.42 2.27
C ALA A 83 -19.36 1.69 1.50
N ASP A 84 -20.16 1.50 0.46
CA ASP A 84 -20.76 2.56 -0.37
C ASP A 84 -19.79 3.34 -1.29
N THR A 85 -18.60 2.79 -1.61
CA THR A 85 -17.65 3.40 -2.56
C THR A 85 -17.12 2.45 -3.63
N ALA A 86 -16.50 3.01 -4.68
CA ALA A 86 -16.06 2.28 -5.86
C ALA A 86 -14.94 1.27 -5.55
N GLU A 87 -15.07 0.06 -6.11
CA GLU A 87 -14.04 -0.99 -6.06
C GLU A 87 -12.68 -0.43 -6.49
N SER A 88 -11.75 -0.44 -5.56
CA SER A 88 -10.39 0.06 -5.77
C SER A 88 -9.47 -1.09 -6.15
N THR A 89 -8.79 -0.98 -7.29
CA THR A 89 -8.06 -2.08 -7.91
C THR A 89 -6.57 -1.76 -8.04
N VAL A 90 -5.73 -2.44 -7.26
CA VAL A 90 -4.27 -2.34 -7.36
C VAL A 90 -3.72 -3.56 -8.09
N THR A 91 -2.92 -3.34 -9.13
CA THR A 91 -2.31 -4.42 -9.93
C THR A 91 -0.80 -4.45 -9.73
N VAL A 92 -0.29 -5.48 -9.07
CA VAL A 92 1.11 -5.57 -8.64
C VAL A 92 1.62 -7.00 -8.71
N ALA A 93 2.93 -7.16 -8.94
CA ALA A 93 3.56 -8.47 -8.99
C ALA A 93 3.74 -9.07 -7.58
N GLN A 94 4.03 -8.23 -6.58
CA GLN A 94 4.30 -8.61 -5.19
C GLN A 94 3.05 -8.50 -4.29
N ILE A 95 1.93 -9.07 -4.73
CA ILE A 95 0.67 -8.94 -3.98
C ILE A 95 0.76 -9.51 -2.56
N ASP A 96 1.50 -10.61 -2.36
CA ASP A 96 1.58 -11.25 -1.03
C ASP A 96 2.22 -10.30 -0.01
N ASP A 97 3.36 -9.68 -0.36
CA ASP A 97 4.06 -8.72 0.52
C ASP A 97 3.18 -7.51 0.85
N ILE A 98 2.43 -7.02 -0.13
CA ILE A 98 1.50 -5.90 0.04
C ILE A 98 0.33 -6.29 0.94
N LEU A 99 -0.27 -7.45 0.69
CA LEU A 99 -1.39 -7.96 1.48
C LEU A 99 -0.99 -8.18 2.93
N THR A 100 0.16 -8.83 3.18
CA THR A 100 0.70 -9.01 4.54
C THR A 100 0.93 -7.68 5.23
N SER A 101 1.49 -6.69 4.52
CA SER A 101 1.73 -5.36 5.09
C SER A 101 0.44 -4.65 5.48
N ILE A 102 -0.59 -4.73 4.64
CA ILE A 102 -1.91 -4.13 4.91
C ILE A 102 -2.57 -4.79 6.11
N LEU A 103 -2.62 -6.12 6.12
CA LEU A 103 -3.20 -6.87 7.25
C LEU A 103 -2.45 -6.57 8.55
N THR A 104 -1.12 -6.49 8.49
CA THR A 104 -0.29 -6.09 9.64
C THR A 104 -0.68 -4.69 10.12
N GLY A 105 -0.81 -3.71 9.22
CA GLY A 105 -1.24 -2.35 9.59
C GLY A 105 -2.66 -2.28 10.18
N MET A 106 -3.60 -3.02 9.61
CA MET A 106 -4.97 -3.11 10.13
C MET A 106 -5.02 -3.75 11.52
N LEU A 107 -4.34 -4.88 11.70
CA LEU A 107 -4.29 -5.61 12.97
C LEU A 107 -3.60 -4.80 14.08
N HIS A 108 -2.62 -4.00 13.69
CA HIS A 108 -1.99 -3.01 14.56
C HIS A 108 -2.98 -1.97 15.10
N THR A 109 -3.81 -1.43 14.22
CA THR A 109 -4.80 -0.40 14.56
C THR A 109 -5.80 -0.91 15.60
N ILE A 110 -6.23 -2.17 15.47
CA ILE A 110 -7.14 -2.82 16.43
C ILE A 110 -6.42 -3.43 17.65
N HIS A 111 -5.11 -3.21 17.78
CA HIS A 111 -4.26 -3.73 18.87
C HIS A 111 -4.28 -5.26 19.00
N ALA A 112 -4.55 -5.97 17.90
CA ALA A 112 -4.55 -7.43 17.85
C ALA A 112 -3.14 -8.01 17.78
N ILE A 113 -2.17 -7.22 17.29
CA ILE A 113 -0.74 -7.56 17.22
C ILE A 113 0.09 -6.38 17.74
N THR A 114 1.26 -6.67 18.30
CA THR A 114 2.23 -5.67 18.78
C THR A 114 3.32 -5.37 17.73
N SER A 115 4.10 -4.29 17.91
CA SER A 115 4.97 -3.72 16.85
C SER A 115 6.17 -4.59 16.47
N ASP A 116 6.35 -5.68 17.18
CA ASP A 116 7.34 -6.73 16.97
C ASP A 116 6.76 -8.01 16.35
N GLU A 117 5.43 -8.10 16.20
CA GLU A 117 4.73 -9.24 15.63
C GLU A 117 4.39 -9.01 14.15
N ILE A 118 4.54 -10.07 13.35
CA ILE A 118 4.30 -10.07 11.90
C ILE A 118 3.40 -11.26 11.54
N VAL A 119 2.53 -11.05 10.56
CA VAL A 119 1.54 -12.03 10.08
C VAL A 119 2.06 -12.82 8.88
#